data_AF-A0A1Q7QGG6-F1
#
_entry.id   AF-A0A1Q7QGG6-F1
#
_cell.length_a   1.000
_cell.length_b   1.000
_cell.length_c   1.000
_cell.angle_alpha   90.00
_cell.angle_beta   90.00
_cell.angle_gamma   90.00
#
_symmetry.space_group_name_H-M   'P 1'
#
loop_
_entity.id
_entity.type
_entity.pdbx_description
1 polymer ?
#
loop_
_entity_poly.entity_id
_entity_poly.type
_entity_poly.pdbx_seq_one_letter_code
_entity_poly.pdbx_strand_id
1 'polypeptide(L)'
;MAPQTRERILVGARGLLARGEKPTVGRVAEAAGVSRASFYRAFESRRALLEALEVEPEPGAKGRILEAAAAVGRFDSYSAIRA
;
A
#
# COMPACT_ATOMS: atom_id res chain seq x y z
N MET A 1 14.02 3.85 -21.99
CA MET A 1 12.80 3.01 -21.85
C MET A 1 12.50 2.67 -20.38
N ALA A 2 12.68 3.61 -19.45
CA ALA A 2 12.73 3.36 -18.00
C ALA A 2 11.61 4.00 -17.14
N PRO A 3 11.03 5.18 -17.50
CA PRO A 3 10.03 5.84 -16.63
C PRO A 3 8.73 5.05 -16.48
N GLN A 4 8.22 4.45 -17.57
CA GLN A 4 6.91 3.78 -17.55
C GLN A 4 6.92 2.48 -16.72
N THR A 5 8.03 1.74 -16.73
CA THR A 5 8.18 0.50 -15.95
C THR A 5 8.20 0.78 -14.46
N ARG A 6 8.94 1.82 -14.03
CA ARG A 6 9.02 2.22 -12.62
C ARG A 6 7.66 2.64 -12.08
N GLU A 7 6.89 3.42 -12.85
CA GLU A 7 5.55 3.86 -12.45
C GLU A 7 4.56 2.69 -12.34
N ARG A 8 4.54 1.78 -13.32
CA ARG A 8 3.69 0.57 -13.25
C ARG A 8 3.97 -0.27 -12.01
N ILE A 9 5.24 -0.39 -11.62
CA ILE A 9 5.67 -1.09 -10.40
C ILE A 9 5.12 -0.37 -9.14
N LEU A 10 5.19 0.96 -9.09
CA LEU A 10 4.64 1.74 -7.97
C LEU A 10 3.11 1.59 -7.86
N VAL A 11 2.38 1.70 -8.98
CA VAL A 11 0.92 1.51 -9.03
C VAL A 11 0.53 0.10 -8.59
N GLY A 12 1.19 -0.93 -9.12
CA GLY A 12 0.93 -2.33 -8.73
C GLY A 12 1.18 -2.58 -7.25
N ALA A 13 2.26 -2.00 -6.70
CA ALA A 13 2.56 -2.09 -5.27
C ALA A 13 1.54 -1.35 -4.39
N ARG A 14 1.11 -0.13 -4.77
CA ARG A 14 0.04 0.61 -4.08
C ARG A 14 -1.28 -0.17 -4.05
N GLY A 15 -1.64 -0.81 -5.17
CA GLY A 15 -2.84 -1.65 -5.25
C GLY A 15 -2.81 -2.85 -4.30
N LEU A 16 -1.65 -3.49 -4.13
CA LEU A 16 -1.48 -4.58 -3.16
C LEU A 16 -1.63 -4.07 -1.72
N LEU A 17 -0.97 -2.95 -1.40
CA LEU A 17 -1.03 -2.33 -0.07
C LEU A 17 -2.46 -1.91 0.31
N ALA A 18 -3.22 -1.32 -0.63
CA ALA A 18 -4.60 -0.91 -0.40
C ALA A 18 -5.54 -2.07 -0.07
N ARG A 19 -5.21 -3.30 -0.50
CA ARG A 19 -5.96 -4.53 -0.17
C ARG A 19 -5.44 -5.24 1.08
N GLY A 20 -4.49 -4.64 1.81
CA GLY A 20 -3.83 -5.26 2.96
C GLY A 20 -2.87 -6.39 2.58
N GLU A 21 -2.52 -6.53 1.30
CA GLU A 21 -1.61 -7.58 0.84
C GLU A 21 -0.15 -7.16 0.99
N LYS A 22 0.72 -8.15 1.24
CA LYS A 22 2.17 -7.92 1.36
C LYS A 22 2.80 -7.70 -0.03
N PRO A 23 3.44 -6.54 -0.30
CA PRO A 23 4.08 -6.28 -1.59
C PRO A 23 5.43 -7.00 -1.65
N THR A 24 5.40 -8.28 -2.00
CA THR A 24 6.62 -9.04 -2.34
C THR A 24 7.04 -8.72 -3.78
N VAL A 25 8.32 -8.85 -4.11
CA VAL A 25 8.84 -8.57 -5.47
C VAL A 25 8.06 -9.33 -6.54
N GLY A 26 7.73 -10.61 -6.29
CA GLY A 26 6.95 -11.42 -7.23
C GLY A 26 5.54 -10.89 -7.47
N ARG A 27 4.81 -10.57 -6.40
CA ARG A 27 3.44 -10.05 -6.49
C ARG A 27 3.39 -8.67 -7.13
N VAL A 28 4.36 -7.81 -6.81
CA VAL A 28 4.45 -6.48 -7.42
C VAL A 28 4.77 -6.59 -8.90
N ALA A 29 5.71 -7.48 -9.29
CA ALA A 29 6.05 -7.71 -10.69
C ALA A 29 4.85 -8.25 -11.49
N GLU A 30 4.12 -9.19 -10.91
CA GLU A 30 2.87 -9.73 -11.46
C GLU A 30 1.82 -8.62 -11.63
N ALA A 31 1.52 -7.87 -10.57
CA ALA A 31 0.55 -6.77 -10.60
C ALA A 31 0.93 -5.65 -11.60
N ALA A 32 2.22 -5.43 -11.81
CA ALA A 32 2.74 -4.44 -12.74
C ALA A 32 2.94 -4.98 -14.17
N GLY A 33 2.67 -6.25 -14.43
CA GLY A 33 2.87 -6.91 -15.74
C GLY A 33 4.32 -6.91 -16.20
N VAL A 34 5.29 -7.02 -15.29
CA VAL A 34 6.74 -7.04 -15.57
C VAL A 34 7.38 -8.33 -15.08
N SER A 35 8.55 -8.66 -15.61
CA SER A 35 9.39 -9.71 -15.04
C SER A 35 10.10 -9.24 -13.76
N ARG A 36 10.53 -10.17 -12.91
CA ARG A 36 11.37 -9.85 -11.74
C ARG A 36 12.70 -9.19 -12.14
N ALA A 37 13.28 -9.61 -13.26
CA ALA A 37 14.50 -8.97 -13.77
C ALA A 37 14.25 -7.51 -14.16
N SER A 38 13.09 -7.21 -14.77
CA SER A 38 12.69 -5.84 -15.08
C SER A 38 12.42 -5.02 -13.80
N PHE A 39 11.85 -5.65 -12.76
CA PHE A 39 11.73 -5.05 -11.43
C PHE A 39 13.10 -4.64 -10.87
N TYR A 40 14.09 -5.53 -10.84
CA TYR A 40 15.41 -5.23 -10.28
C TYR A 40 16.21 -4.19 -11.08
N ARG A 41 15.90 -4.01 -12.37
CA ARG A 41 16.44 -2.90 -13.17
C ARG A 41 15.83 -1.54 -12.77
N ALA A 42 14.59 -1.53 -12.28
CA ALA A 42 13.88 -0.32 -11.87
C ALA A 42 14.08 0.02 -10.38
N PHE A 43 14.27 -1.00 -9.54
CA PHE A 43 14.49 -0.87 -8.10
C PHE A 43 15.60 -1.82 -7.65
N GLU A 44 16.62 -1.28 -6.98
CA GLU A 44 17.74 -2.08 -6.45
C GLU A 44 17.29 -3.17 -5.47
N SER A 45 16.17 -2.96 -4.77
CA SER A 45 15.68 -3.86 -3.75
C SER A 45 14.21 -3.63 -3.44
N ARG A 46 13.60 -4.58 -2.72
CA ARG A 46 12.27 -4.39 -2.13
C ARG A 46 12.24 -3.22 -1.14
N ARG A 47 13.34 -2.99 -0.40
CA ARG A 47 13.46 -1.85 0.53
C ARG A 47 13.37 -0.53 -0.24
N ALA A 48 14.12 -0.39 -1.33
CA ALA A 48 14.09 0.81 -2.18
C ALA A 48 12.72 1.06 -2.83
N LEU A 49 11.95 0.00 -3.14
CA LEU A 49 10.54 0.16 -3.53
C LEU A 49 9.70 0.76 -2.41
N LEU A 50 9.82 0.24 -1.19
CA LEU A 50 9.04 0.71 -0.04
C LEU A 50 9.41 2.14 0.36
N GLU A 51 10.69 2.51 0.25
CA GLU A 51 11.16 3.88 0.41
C GLU A 51 10.65 4.78 -0.71
N ALA A 52 10.72 4.37 -1.97
CA ALA A 52 10.16 5.17 -3.07
C ALA A 52 8.63 5.29 -3.03
N LEU A 53 7.97 4.38 -2.32
CA LEU A 53 6.56 4.47 -2.03
C LEU A 53 6.26 5.46 -0.92
N GLU A 54 7.25 6.02 -0.20
CA GLU A 54 7.17 7.11 0.81
C GLU A 54 5.85 7.85 0.69
N VAL A 55 4.82 7.28 1.32
CA VAL A 55 3.44 7.58 0.92
C VAL A 55 3.17 8.98 1.41
N GLU A 56 3.32 9.98 0.54
CA GLU A 56 2.61 11.24 0.70
C GLU A 56 1.14 10.83 0.75
N PRO A 57 0.46 11.00 1.91
CA PRO A 57 -0.93 10.62 2.00
C PRO A 57 -1.69 11.36 0.90
N GLU A 58 -2.46 10.63 0.11
CA GLU A 58 -3.52 11.23 -0.71
C GLU A 58 -4.24 12.26 0.16
N PRO A 59 -4.47 13.52 -0.30
CA PRO A 59 -5.14 14.52 0.49
C PRO A 59 -6.40 13.93 1.15
N GLY A 60 -6.41 13.86 2.48
CA GLY A 60 -7.50 13.25 3.26
C GLY A 60 -7.27 11.81 3.77
N ALA A 61 -6.15 11.15 3.49
CA ALA A 61 -5.87 9.79 4.01
C ALA A 61 -5.82 9.76 5.56
N LYS A 62 -5.23 10.78 6.18
CA LYS A 62 -5.27 10.95 7.65
C LYS A 62 -6.70 11.02 8.18
N GLY A 63 -7.60 11.71 7.47
CA GLY A 63 -9.01 11.83 7.84
C GLY A 63 -9.72 10.48 7.84
N ARG A 64 -9.53 9.68 6.78
CA ARG A 64 -10.13 8.32 6.68
C ARG A 64 -9.58 7.36 7.73
N ILE A 65 -8.29 7.44 8.06
CA ILE A 65 -7.69 6.62 9.12
C ILE A 65 -8.28 7.00 10.49
N LEU A 66 -8.41 8.30 10.78
CA LEU A 66 -9.04 8.79 12.02
C LEU A 66 -10.52 8.39 12.10
N GLU A 67 -11.26 8.48 11.00
CA GLU A 67 -12.65 8.05 10.93
C GLU A 67 -12.79 6.54 11.18
N ALA A 68 -11.95 5.72 10.55
CA ALA A 68 -11.93 4.28 10.78
C ALA A 68 -11.59 3.94 12.24
N ALA A 69 -10.59 4.59 12.84
CA ALA A 69 -10.23 4.39 14.24
C ALA A 69 -11.36 4.83 15.19
N ALA A 70 -12.03 5.94 14.91
CA ALA A 70 -13.18 6.42 15.67
C ALA A 70 -14.45 5.56 15.49
N ALA A 71 -14.54 4.79 14.40
CA ALA A 71 -15.57 3.78 14.24
C ALA A 71 -15.30 2.55 15.11
N VAL A 72 -14.04 2.13 15.24
CA VAL A 72 -13.62 1.01 16.11
C VAL A 72 -13.86 1.33 17.58
N GLY A 73 -13.46 2.52 18.06
CA GLY A 73 -13.66 2.93 19.46
C GLY A 73 -15.14 3.14 19.88
N ARG A 74 -16.07 3.13 18.92
CA ARG A 74 -17.51 3.28 19.19
C ARG A 74 -18.18 1.97 19.58
N PHE A 75 -17.55 0.83 19.32
CA PHE A 75 -18.06 -0.47 19.72
C PHE A 75 -17.80 -0.77 21.21
N ASP A 76 -16.83 -0.13 21.86
CA ASP A 76 -16.50 -0.39 23.28
C ASP A 76 -17.47 0.30 24.26
N SER A 77 -18.24 1.29 23.83
CA SER A 77 -19.14 2.05 24.72
C SER A 77 -20.57 1.48 24.85
N TYR A 78 -20.90 0.34 24.25
CA TYR A 78 -22.27 -0.24 24.33
C TYR A 78 -22.42 -1.44 25.28
N SER A 79 -21.37 -1.87 26.00
CA SER A 79 -21.48 -2.99 26.96
C SER A 79 -21.75 -2.58 28.42
N ALA A 80 -21.89 -1.28 28.72
CA ALA A 80 -22.10 -0.81 30.11
C ALA A 80 -23.57 -0.49 30.45
N ILE A 81 -24.52 -0.72 29.54
CA ILE A 81 -25.95 -0.46 29.79
C ILE A 81 -26.80 -1.64 29.31
N ARG A 82 -26.65 -2.80 29.95
CA ARG A 82 -27.76 -3.75 30.09
C ARG A 82 -27.48 -4.75 31.22
N ALA A 83 -28.29 -4.58 32.28
CA ALA A 83 -28.75 -5.52 33.30
C ALA A 83 -27.70 -6.25 34.14
#